data_AF-Q9YFZ7-F1
#
_entry.id   AF-Q9YFZ7-F1
#
_cell.length_a   1.000
_cell.length_b   1.000
_cell.length_c   1.000
_cell.angle_alpha   90.00
_cell.angle_beta   90.00
_cell.angle_gamma   90.00
#
_symmetry.space_group_name_H-M   'P 1'
#
loop_
_entity.id
_entity.type
_entity.pdbx_description
1 polymer ?
#
loop_
_entity_poly.entity_id
_entity_poly.type
_entity_poly.pdbx_seq_one_letter_code
_entity_poly.pdbx_strand_id
1 'polypeptide(L)' 'MIKVVIEPRESCMPDFVCVAVCPEVFEKHGDGRARVRGGLGEGFFDRSLEACASEAARLCPRGIIRVYRVGDDG' A
#
# COMPACT_ATOMS: atom_id res chain seq x y z
N MET A 1 -9.42 -11.78 -0.15
CA MET A 1 -8.14 -11.07 0.06
C MET A 1 -8.23 -9.67 -0.54
N ILE A 2 -7.23 -8.83 -0.29
CA ILE A 2 -7.02 -7.57 -1.01
C ILE A 2 -5.65 -7.61 -1.70
N LYS A 3 -5.54 -6.92 -2.84
CA LYS A 3 -4.27 -6.61 -3.49
C LYS A 3 -3.98 -5.13 -3.28
N VAL A 4 -2.78 -4.80 -2.81
CA VAL A 4 -2.32 -3.42 -2.63
C VAL A 4 -1.17 -3.17 -3.60
N VAL A 5 -1.20 -2.02 -4.27
CA VAL A 5 -0.20 -1.63 -5.28
C VAL A 5 0.23 -0.17 -5.06
N ILE A 6 1.52 0.12 -5.24
CA ILE A 6 2.10 1.46 -5.29
C ILE A 6 2.57 1.72 -6.72
N GLU A 7 1.80 2.50 -7.49
CA GLU A 7 2.06 2.75 -8.92
C GLU A 7 1.75 4.20 -9.33
N PRO A 8 2.70 4.91 -10.00
CA PRO A 8 4.09 4.50 -10.24
C PRO A 8 4.95 4.70 -8.97
N ARG A 9 5.73 3.69 -8.57
CA ARG A 9 6.55 3.74 -7.35
C ARG A 9 7.61 4.85 -7.38
N GLU A 10 8.07 5.24 -8.55
CA GLU A 10 9.01 6.36 -8.71
C GLU A 10 8.45 7.71 -8.25
N SER A 11 7.12 7.87 -8.26
CA SER A 11 6.42 9.05 -7.75
C SER A 11 6.30 9.05 -6.22
N CYS A 12 6.74 8.00 -5.52
CA CYS A 12 6.73 7.93 -4.06
C CYS A 12 7.72 8.94 -3.47
N MET A 13 7.25 9.74 -2.51
CA MET A 13 8.05 10.68 -1.73
C MET A 13 8.23 10.17 -0.28
N PRO A 14 9.31 10.56 0.41
CA PRO A 14 9.65 10.12 1.78
C PRO A 14 8.76 10.73 2.87
N ASP A 15 7.44 10.79 2.64
CA ASP A 15 6.44 11.29 3.60
C ASP A 15 6.02 10.19 4.59
N PHE A 16 5.97 8.94 4.10
CA PHE A 16 5.69 7.73 4.89
C PHE A 16 4.35 7.71 5.65
N VAL A 17 3.37 8.56 5.32
CA VAL A 17 2.03 8.51 5.91
C VAL A 17 1.38 7.12 5.83
N CYS A 18 1.57 6.38 4.73
CA CYS A 18 1.03 5.03 4.59
C CYS A 18 1.61 4.04 5.62
N VAL A 19 2.88 4.20 5.99
CA VAL A 19 3.54 3.39 7.01
C VAL A 19 3.00 3.71 8.39
N ALA A 20 2.67 4.97 8.67
CA ALA A 20 2.07 5.37 9.95
C ALA A 20 0.62 4.90 10.08
N VAL A 21 -0.15 4.93 8.99
CA VAL A 21 -1.59 4.58 8.99
C VAL A 21 -1.81 3.07 8.97
N CYS A 22 -1.00 2.31 8.23
CA CYS A 22 -1.21 0.87 8.04
C CYS A 22 0.15 0.15 7.97
N PRO A 23 0.89 0.07 9.10
CA PRO A 23 2.23 -0.54 9.18
C PRO A 23 2.24 -2.05 8.90
N GLU A 24 1.08 -2.70 8.95
CA GLU A 24 0.88 -4.11 8.58
C GLU A 24 0.93 -4.33 7.06
N VAL A 25 0.74 -3.27 6.26
CA VAL A 25 0.74 -3.32 4.79
C VAL A 25 1.96 -2.60 4.21
N PHE A 26 2.39 -1.50 4.82
CA PHE A 26 3.46 -0.65 4.29
C PHE A 26 4.68 -0.62 5.20
N GLU A 27 5.86 -0.48 4.59
CA GLU A 27 7.12 -0.34 5.31
C GLU A 27 8.05 0.66 4.60
N LYS A 28 8.97 1.28 5.36
CA LYS A 28 10.04 2.10 4.78
C LYS A 28 11.05 1.20 4.09
N HIS A 29 11.48 1.57 2.89
CA HIS A 29 12.56 0.90 2.17
C HIS A 29 13.81 1.78 2.14
N GLY A 30 14.99 1.16 1.95
CA GLY A 30 16.30 1.82 2.03
C GLY A 30 16.48 2.99 1.06
N ASP A 31 15.80 2.97 -0.07
CA ASP A 31 15.86 4.04 -1.09
C ASP A 31 15.02 5.29 -0.76
N GLY A 32 14.56 5.44 0.49
CA GLY A 32 13.73 6.59 0.91
C GLY A 32 12.30 6.54 0.39
N ARG A 33 11.84 5.40 -0.13
CA ARG A 33 10.47 5.18 -0.61
C ARG A 33 9.76 4.16 0.26
N ALA A 34 8.43 4.24 0.33
CA ALA A 34 7.64 3.15 0.90
C ALA A 34 7.72 1.90 0.00
N ARG A 35 7.55 0.74 0.62
CA ARG A 35 7.28 -0.54 -0.05
C ARG A 35 6.03 -1.19 0.55
N VAL A 36 5.45 -2.11 -0.19
CA VAL A 36 4.41 -2.99 0.32
C VAL A 36 5.09 -4.15 1.09
N ARG A 37 4.52 -4.61 2.19
CA ARG A 37 5.06 -5.81 2.86
C ARG A 37 4.90 -7.00 1.93
N GLY A 38 5.98 -7.74 1.72
CA GLY A 38 6.02 -8.86 0.76
C GLY A 38 6.41 -8.51 -0.67
N GLY A 39 6.58 -7.23 -1.03
CA GLY A 39 7.03 -6.84 -2.38
C GLY A 39 7.36 -5.35 -2.53
N LEU A 40 8.22 -4.98 -3.50
CA LEU A 40 8.64 -3.57 -3.62
C LEU A 40 7.50 -2.61 -4.01
N GLY A 41 6.54 -3.08 -4.79
CA GLY A 41 5.43 -2.28 -5.31
C GLY A 41 4.04 -2.89 -5.13
N GLU A 42 3.93 -4.20 -4.85
CA GLU A 42 2.63 -4.85 -4.67
C GLU A 42 2.68 -5.96 -3.62
N GLY A 43 1.51 -6.32 -3.10
CA GLY A 43 1.34 -7.41 -2.14
C GLY A 43 -0.12 -7.81 -1.96
N PHE A 44 -0.34 -9.01 -1.46
CA PHE A 44 -1.66 -9.56 -1.14
C PHE A 44 -1.81 -9.67 0.38
N PHE A 45 -2.97 -9.26 0.88
CA PHE A 45 -3.26 -9.17 2.31
C PHE A 45 -4.66 -9.71 2.63
N ASP A 46 -4.88 -9.98 3.90
CA ASP A 46 -6.21 -10.32 4.40
C ASP A 46 -7.18 -9.14 4.23
N ARG A 47 -8.48 -9.44 4.09
CA ARG A 47 -9.52 -8.38 3.97
C ARG A 47 -9.64 -7.53 5.22
N SER A 48 -9.24 -8.03 6.39
CA SER A 48 -9.22 -7.23 7.63
C SER A 48 -8.40 -5.94 7.48
N LEU A 49 -7.35 -5.95 6.63
CA LEU A 49 -6.47 -4.81 6.39
C LEU A 49 -7.00 -3.82 5.34
N GLU A 50 -8.16 -4.08 4.73
CA GLU A 50 -8.74 -3.21 3.68
C GLU A 50 -8.98 -1.79 4.19
N ALA A 51 -9.51 -1.66 5.41
CA ALA A 51 -9.85 -0.37 5.99
C ALA A 51 -8.61 0.53 6.14
N CYS A 52 -7.53 0.01 6.74
CA CYS A 52 -6.30 0.80 6.92
C CYS A 52 -5.57 1.02 5.59
N ALA A 53 -5.55 0.03 4.69
CA ALA A 53 -4.91 0.18 3.38
C ALA A 53 -5.63 1.25 2.53
N SER A 54 -6.96 1.28 2.56
CA SER A 54 -7.78 2.27 1.85
C SER A 54 -7.61 3.67 2.44
N GLU A 55 -7.54 3.80 3.77
CA GLU A 55 -7.25 5.09 4.41
C GLU A 55 -5.84 5.60 4.09
N ALA A 56 -4.84 4.71 4.12
CA ALA A 56 -3.48 5.03 3.69
C ALA A 56 -3.44 5.50 2.23
N ALA A 57 -4.26 4.89 1.37
CA ALA A 57 -4.37 5.30 -0.03
C ALA A 57 -5.00 6.69 -0.18
N ARG A 58 -6.06 6.99 0.58
CA ARG A 58 -6.72 8.31 0.59
C ARG A 58 -5.80 9.42 1.09
N LEU A 59 -4.96 9.11 2.09
CA LEU A 59 -4.03 10.07 2.69
C LEU A 59 -2.73 10.24 1.90
N CYS A 60 -2.45 9.38 0.91
CA CYS A 60 -1.24 9.49 0.11
C CYS A 60 -1.27 10.77 -0.73
N PRO A 61 -0.37 11.75 -0.51
CA PRO A 61 -0.39 13.04 -1.21
C PRO A 61 -0.13 12.90 -2.72
N ARG A 62 0.42 11.76 -3.14
CA ARG A 62 0.71 11.45 -4.54
C ARG A 62 -0.41 10.66 -5.24
N GLY A 63 -1.37 10.11 -4.48
CA GLY A 63 -2.47 9.31 -5.04
C GLY A 63 -2.02 8.03 -5.77
N ILE A 64 -0.87 7.48 -5.41
CA ILE A 64 -0.24 6.33 -6.11
C ILE A 64 -0.55 4.96 -5.48
N ILE A 65 -1.30 4.92 -4.39
CA ILE A 65 -1.66 3.67 -3.73
C ILE A 65 -3.02 3.21 -4.23
N ARG A 66 -3.12 1.95 -4.66
CA ARG A 66 -4.34 1.31 -5.12
C ARG A 66 -4.65 0.08 -4.29
N VAL A 67 -5.91 -0.09 -3.93
CA VAL A 67 -6.41 -1.24 -3.16
C VAL A 67 -7.51 -1.91 -3.99
N TYR A 68 -7.32 -3.18 -4.30
CA TYR A 68 -8.25 -3.97 -5.08
C TYR A 68 -8.80 -5.10 -4.22
N ARG A 69 -10.12 -5.29 -4.22
CA ARG A 69 -10.73 -6.48 -3.65
C ARG A 69 -10.50 -7.64 -4.60
N VAL A 70 -9.74 -8.64 -4.13
CA VAL A 70 -9.59 -9.89 -4.85
C VAL A 70 -10.63 -10.86 -4.30
N GLY A 71 -11.70 -11.01 -5.09
CA GLY A 71 -12.68 -12.07 -4.92
C GLY A 71 -12.27 -13.27 -5.76
N ASP A 72 -12.45 -14.45 -5.19
CA ASP A 72 -12.50 -15.73 -5.89
C ASP A 72 -13.57 -15.59 -6.99
N ASP A 73 -13.15 -15.30 -8.22
CA ASP A 73 -14.04 -15.33 -9.37
C ASP A 73 -14.23 -16.80 -9.74
N GLY A 74 -15.25 -17.42 -9.10
CA GLY A 74 -16.00 -18.59 -9.54
C GLY A 74 -15.26 -19.81 -10.06
#